data_AF-A0A968PCV0-F1
#
_entry.id   AF-A0A968PCV0-F1
#
_cell.length_a   1.000
_cell.length_b   1.000
_cell.length_c   1.000
_cell.angle_alpha   90.00
_cell.angle_beta   90.00
_cell.angle_gamma   90.00
#
_symmetry.space_group_name_H-M   'P 1'
#
loop_
_entity.id
_entity.type
_entity.pdbx_description
1 polymer ?
#
loop_
_entity_poly.entity_id
_entity_poly.type
_entity_poly.pdbx_seq_one_letter_code
_entity_poly.pdbx_strand_id
1 'polypeptide(L)'
;MNLIFGLIFFIIAFMHGVEFPPAIVGSVAPGSPASQAQLVGSNNPESIGLKAGDRVIRIDDTEVGDFMDLAVNTALAGADHTLTLQVLREGHEQPLSFKAKPVRDPVMGLLSLGIGQTLSPKIAATDAEELPQAWVQAGVQPGWFVTQAGGKAVGLEEFHKYTQAVIAGRGEPVSLVFADDISNASKTVETTLTAWPLLTAGDEAKGAMHLLGLEPVVMITALSPQGPAESAGVQPGDLLAELDGVDWPGIARVPQIVKAANGKAISIAVVRDGQRVELPAVKPNAKGFIGIVQSLALMIICWVARC
;
A
#
# COMPACT_ATOMS: atom_id res chain seq x y z
N MET A 1 -4.05 40.16 33.31
CA MET A 1 -3.13 39.29 32.55
C MET A 1 -3.44 37.85 32.92
N ASN A 2 -4.00 37.09 31.99
CA ASN A 2 -4.74 35.83 32.22
C ASN A 2 -3.83 34.59 32.30
N LEU A 3 -2.70 34.66 33.02
CA LEU A 3 -1.77 33.52 33.12
C LEU A 3 -2.32 32.41 34.03
N ILE A 4 -2.88 32.79 35.18
CA ILE A 4 -3.47 31.84 36.15
C ILE A 4 -4.70 31.15 35.55
N PHE A 5 -5.54 31.91 34.84
CA PHE A 5 -6.71 31.37 34.14
C PHE A 5 -6.30 30.40 33.03
N GLY A 6 -5.28 30.73 32.25
CA GLY A 6 -4.72 29.83 31.23
C GLY A 6 -4.16 28.54 31.83
N LEU A 7 -3.47 28.62 32.98
CA LEU A 7 -2.93 27.45 33.67
C LEU A 7 -4.04 26.53 34.21
N ILE A 8 -5.10 27.09 34.79
CA ILE A 8 -6.25 26.32 35.28
C ILE A 8 -6.98 25.62 34.12
N PHE A 9 -7.22 26.32 33.01
CA PHE A 9 -7.80 25.71 31.82
C PHE A 9 -6.92 24.61 31.22
N PHE A 10 -5.61 24.82 31.21
CA PHE A 10 -4.66 23.80 30.78
C PHE A 10 -4.73 22.55 31.68
N ILE A 11 -4.76 22.71 33.00
CA ILE A 11 -4.90 21.59 33.93
C ILE A 11 -6.24 20.86 33.73
N ILE A 12 -7.35 21.59 33.59
CA ILE A 12 -8.69 20.99 33.38
C ILE A 12 -8.78 20.25 32.04
N ALA A 13 -8.18 20.80 30.98
CA ALA A 13 -8.14 20.15 29.67
C ALA A 13 -7.36 18.82 29.74
N PHE A 14 -6.23 18.79 30.46
CA PHE A 14 -5.45 17.56 30.64
C PHE A 14 -6.05 16.59 31.67
N MET A 15 -6.89 17.07 32.61
CA MET A 15 -7.64 16.21 33.52
C MET A 15 -8.70 15.35 32.80
N HIS A 16 -9.19 15.79 31.64
CA HIS A 16 -10.11 15.00 30.82
C HIS A 16 -9.42 13.88 30.04
N GLY A 17 -8.08 13.80 30.11
CA GLY A 17 -7.31 12.83 29.35
C GLY A 17 -7.36 13.09 27.85
N VAL A 18 -6.41 12.52 27.12
CA VAL A 18 -6.52 12.36 25.68
C VAL A 18 -6.83 10.89 25.46
N GLU A 19 -8.00 10.58 24.91
CA GLU A 19 -8.31 9.21 24.52
C GLU A 19 -7.40 8.81 23.37
N PHE A 20 -6.52 7.84 23.63
CA PHE A 20 -5.70 7.25 22.59
C PHE A 20 -6.43 6.03 22.02
N PRO A 21 -6.48 5.90 20.68
CA PRO A 21 -7.13 4.76 20.07
C PRO A 21 -6.41 3.48 20.50
N PRO A 22 -7.14 2.41 20.86
CA PRO A 22 -6.52 1.16 21.25
C PRO A 22 -5.66 0.60 20.10
N ALA A 23 -4.71 -0.27 20.44
CA ALA A 23 -3.82 -0.92 19.47
C ALA A 23 -4.55 -2.00 18.62
N ILE A 24 -5.61 -1.60 17.92
CA ILE A 24 -6.36 -2.44 17.00
C ILE A 24 -5.75 -2.32 15.61
N VAL A 25 -5.50 -3.48 15.00
CA VAL A 25 -5.08 -3.60 13.61
C VAL A 25 -6.22 -3.13 12.71
N GLY A 26 -6.10 -1.93 12.14
CA GLY A 26 -7.07 -1.41 11.18
C GLY A 26 -6.86 -2.00 9.78
N SER A 27 -5.61 -2.12 9.37
CA SER A 27 -5.20 -2.74 8.11
C SER A 27 -3.84 -3.42 8.25
N VAL A 28 -3.56 -4.34 7.34
CA VAL A 28 -2.26 -5.01 7.23
C VAL A 28 -1.78 -4.87 5.80
N ALA A 29 -0.62 -4.24 5.62
CA ALA A 29 -0.05 -4.04 4.31
C ALA A 29 0.34 -5.40 3.68
N PRO A 30 -0.04 -5.68 2.42
CA PRO A 30 0.38 -6.90 1.74
C PRO A 30 1.90 -7.05 1.69
N GLY A 31 2.41 -8.26 1.95
CA GLY A 31 3.85 -8.52 1.95
C GLY A 31 4.60 -7.99 3.18
N SER A 32 3.94 -7.26 4.08
CA SER A 32 4.54 -6.77 5.31
C SER A 32 4.84 -7.88 6.33
N PRO A 33 5.70 -7.62 7.32
CA PRO A 33 5.94 -8.55 8.43
C PRO A 33 4.67 -8.98 9.16
N ALA A 34 3.69 -8.08 9.35
CA ALA A 34 2.42 -8.41 9.99
C ALA A 34 1.58 -9.37 9.13
N SER A 35 1.62 -9.26 7.80
CA SER A 35 0.92 -10.19 6.89
C SER A 35 1.53 -11.59 6.89
N GLN A 36 2.83 -11.70 7.18
CA GLN A 36 3.58 -12.95 7.21
C GLN A 36 3.79 -13.50 8.64
N ALA A 37 3.21 -12.83 9.64
CA ALA A 37 3.41 -13.17 11.03
C ALA A 37 2.96 -14.62 11.31
N GLN A 38 3.80 -15.40 11.99
CA GLN A 38 3.51 -16.82 12.23
C GLN A 38 2.89 -17.00 13.60
N LEU A 39 1.72 -17.65 13.67
CA LEU A 39 1.11 -18.04 14.93
C LEU A 39 2.00 -19.06 15.66
N VAL A 40 2.34 -18.75 16.90
CA VAL A 40 3.12 -19.63 17.77
C VAL A 40 2.30 -20.88 18.09
N GLY A 41 2.86 -22.05 17.79
CA GLY A 41 2.23 -23.34 18.11
C GLY A 41 1.23 -23.85 17.07
N SER A 42 1.06 -23.17 15.93
CA SER A 42 0.24 -23.66 14.80
C SER A 42 1.08 -23.78 13.54
N ASN A 43 0.94 -24.91 12.84
CA ASN A 43 1.54 -25.14 11.51
C ASN A 43 0.49 -25.02 10.38
N ASN A 44 -0.73 -24.56 10.69
CA ASN A 44 -1.78 -24.41 9.69
C ASN A 44 -1.53 -23.14 8.85
N PRO A 45 -1.51 -23.23 7.49
CA PRO A 45 -1.38 -22.07 6.61
C PRO A 45 -2.39 -20.94 6.87
N GLU A 46 -3.58 -21.26 7.38
CA GLU A 46 -4.62 -20.25 7.73
C GLU A 46 -4.28 -19.44 8.99
N SER A 47 -3.25 -19.86 9.72
CA SER A 47 -2.73 -19.18 10.92
C SER A 47 -1.62 -18.17 10.61
N ILE A 48 -1.40 -17.87 9.33
CA ILE A 48 -0.42 -16.88 8.89
C ILE A 48 -1.09 -15.50 8.85
N GLY A 49 -0.40 -14.52 9.42
CA GLY A 49 -0.74 -13.12 9.37
C GLY A 49 -1.67 -12.64 10.48
N LEU A 50 -1.45 -11.38 10.85
CA LEU A 50 -2.42 -10.59 11.59
C LEU A 50 -3.59 -10.23 10.68
N LYS A 51 -4.76 -10.03 11.28
CA LYS A 51 -6.01 -9.69 10.60
C LYS A 51 -6.54 -8.37 11.13
N ALA A 52 -7.25 -7.65 10.25
CA ALA A 52 -7.96 -6.45 10.67
C ALA A 52 -8.98 -6.79 11.77
N GLY A 53 -8.94 -6.03 12.87
CA GLY A 53 -9.69 -6.30 14.09
C GLY A 53 -8.90 -6.99 15.20
N ASP A 54 -7.70 -7.51 14.92
CA ASP A 54 -6.82 -8.02 15.99
C ASP A 54 -6.41 -6.88 16.91
N ARG A 55 -6.66 -7.03 18.21
CA ARG A 55 -6.20 -6.07 19.23
C ARG A 55 -4.88 -6.54 19.81
N VAL A 56 -3.80 -5.82 19.55
CA VAL A 56 -2.50 -6.08 20.17
C VAL A 56 -2.56 -5.64 21.62
N ILE A 57 -2.25 -6.55 22.54
CA ILE A 57 -2.23 -6.28 23.99
C ILE A 57 -0.81 -6.28 24.56
N ARG A 58 0.14 -6.92 23.86
CA ARG A 58 1.53 -7.04 24.32
C ARG A 58 2.48 -7.26 23.15
N ILE A 59 3.67 -6.66 23.23
CA ILE A 59 4.81 -6.91 22.35
C ILE A 59 5.97 -7.38 23.22
N ASP A 60 6.46 -8.59 22.99
CA ASP A 60 7.45 -9.27 23.81
C ASP A 60 7.08 -9.21 25.29
N ASP A 61 7.80 -8.38 26.05
CA ASP A 61 7.61 -8.19 27.48
C ASP A 61 6.84 -6.93 27.89
N THR A 62 6.45 -6.11 26.91
CA THR A 62 5.84 -4.79 27.12
C THR A 62 4.35 -4.84 26.82
N GLU A 63 3.53 -4.39 27.77
CA GLU A 63 2.09 -4.18 27.54
C GLU A 63 1.86 -3.00 26.60
N VAL A 64 0.85 -3.14 25.73
CA VAL A 64 0.50 -2.14 24.72
C VAL A 64 -0.92 -1.67 24.98
N GLY A 65 -1.06 -0.39 25.35
CA GLY A 65 -2.37 0.22 25.59
C GLY A 65 -2.98 0.79 24.31
N ASP A 66 -2.15 1.46 23.51
CA ASP A 66 -2.58 2.23 22.35
C ASP A 66 -1.72 2.00 21.10
N PHE A 67 -2.18 2.55 19.97
CA PHE A 67 -1.50 2.36 18.70
C PHE A 67 -0.12 3.03 18.64
N MET A 68 0.11 4.12 19.39
CA MET A 68 1.40 4.80 19.44
C MET A 68 2.43 3.93 20.17
N ASP A 69 2.03 3.27 21.25
CA ASP A 69 2.86 2.29 21.95
C ASP A 69 3.27 1.16 21.02
N LEU A 70 2.33 0.63 20.21
CA LEU A 70 2.63 -0.40 19.21
C LEU A 70 3.71 0.08 18.22
N ALA A 71 3.56 1.30 17.70
CA ALA A 71 4.50 1.88 16.75
C ALA A 71 5.88 2.13 17.38
N VAL A 72 5.95 2.69 18.58
CA VAL A 72 7.20 3.01 19.29
C VAL A 72 7.95 1.73 19.67
N ASN A 73 7.28 0.75 20.27
CA ASN A 73 7.89 -0.53 20.63
C ASN A 73 8.42 -1.27 19.40
N THR A 74 7.72 -1.18 18.27
CA THR A 74 8.20 -1.74 17.00
C THR A 74 9.41 -1.00 16.46
N ALA A 75 9.39 0.34 16.49
CA ALA A 75 10.46 1.18 15.96
C ALA A 75 11.77 1.04 16.74
N LEU A 76 11.67 0.82 18.06
CA LEU A 76 12.80 0.62 18.97
C LEU A 76 13.27 -0.84 19.06
N ALA A 77 12.54 -1.77 18.43
CA ALA A 77 12.99 -3.14 18.33
C ALA A 77 14.35 -3.20 17.60
N GLY A 78 15.22 -4.15 17.96
CA GLY A 78 16.42 -4.40 17.14
C GLY A 78 16.00 -4.85 15.75
N ALA A 79 16.68 -4.37 14.69
CA ALA A 79 16.36 -4.75 13.30
C ALA A 79 16.48 -6.28 13.04
N ASP A 80 17.25 -6.99 13.86
CA ASP A 80 17.40 -8.44 13.81
C ASP A 80 16.55 -9.20 14.84
N HIS A 81 15.79 -8.48 15.65
CA HIS A 81 14.96 -9.06 16.69
C HIS A 81 13.58 -9.43 16.13
N THR A 82 13.13 -10.65 16.43
CA THR A 82 11.78 -11.11 16.07
C THR A 82 10.84 -10.78 17.23
N LEU A 83 9.86 -9.92 16.99
CA LEU A 83 8.86 -9.54 17.97
C LEU A 83 7.81 -10.63 18.13
N THR A 84 7.37 -10.84 19.38
CA THR A 84 6.24 -11.68 19.75
C THR A 84 5.05 -10.81 20.11
N LEU A 85 4.02 -10.82 19.28
CA LEU A 85 2.80 -10.03 19.41
C LEU A 85 1.71 -10.89 20.05
N GLN A 86 1.21 -10.51 21.22
CA GLN A 86 -0.01 -11.11 21.77
C GLN A 86 -1.21 -10.30 21.33
N VAL A 87 -2.18 -10.98 20.71
CA VAL A 87 -3.37 -10.35 20.14
C VAL A 87 -4.65 -11.02 20.64
N LEU A 88 -5.65 -10.21 20.94
CA LEU A 88 -7.02 -10.65 21.13
C LEU A 88 -7.73 -10.64 19.77
N ARG A 89 -8.28 -11.78 19.39
CA ARG A 89 -9.03 -11.95 18.14
C ARG A 89 -10.47 -12.32 18.45
N GLU A 90 -11.42 -11.65 17.81
CA GLU A 90 -12.85 -11.96 17.96
C GLU A 90 -13.12 -13.44 17.63
N GLY A 91 -13.85 -14.13 18.50
CA GLY A 91 -14.11 -15.57 18.40
C GLY A 91 -13.06 -16.48 19.08
N HIS A 92 -11.99 -15.92 19.64
CA HIS A 92 -11.02 -16.65 20.46
C HIS A 92 -11.01 -16.13 21.90
N GLU A 93 -11.23 -17.01 22.88
CA GLU A 93 -11.22 -16.62 24.30
C GLU A 93 -9.83 -16.33 24.86
N GLN A 94 -8.79 -16.93 24.26
CA GLN A 94 -7.40 -16.80 24.71
C GLN A 94 -6.58 -15.95 23.74
N PRO A 95 -5.64 -15.13 24.23
CA PRO A 95 -4.73 -14.37 23.38
C PRO A 95 -3.92 -15.28 22.45
N LEU A 96 -3.83 -14.90 21.19
CA LEU A 96 -3.02 -15.55 20.18
C LEU A 96 -1.63 -14.89 20.13
N SER A 97 -0.56 -15.67 20.02
CA SER A 97 0.81 -15.14 19.96
C SER A 97 1.37 -15.27 18.55
N PHE A 98 1.78 -14.17 17.93
CA PHE A 98 2.35 -14.13 16.58
C PHE A 98 3.80 -13.68 16.60
N LYS A 99 4.64 -14.28 15.76
CA LYS A 99 6.03 -13.85 15.57
C LYS A 99 6.19 -13.10 14.26
N ALA A 100 6.78 -11.91 14.32
CA ALA A 100 7.06 -11.09 13.15
C ALA A 100 8.39 -10.36 13.29
N LYS A 101 9.19 -10.34 12.22
CA LYS A 101 10.46 -9.60 12.18
C LYS A 101 10.22 -8.22 11.56
N PRO A 102 10.41 -7.11 12.29
CA PRO A 102 10.22 -5.77 11.75
C PRO A 102 11.17 -5.48 10.59
N VAL A 103 10.70 -4.70 9.62
CA VAL A 103 11.49 -4.26 8.47
C VAL A 103 11.54 -2.74 8.47
N ARG A 104 12.64 -2.16 7.97
CA ARG A 104 12.78 -0.71 7.86
C ARG A 104 11.82 -0.18 6.81
N ASP A 105 10.90 0.67 7.25
CA ASP A 105 10.00 1.40 6.37
C ASP A 105 10.80 2.37 5.49
N PRO A 106 10.67 2.32 4.16
CA PRO A 106 11.46 3.15 3.25
C PRO A 106 11.06 4.62 3.28
N VAL A 107 9.84 4.95 3.75
CA VAL A 107 9.32 6.32 3.82
C VAL A 107 9.70 6.96 5.15
N MET A 108 9.38 6.29 6.25
CA MET A 108 9.60 6.82 7.60
C MET A 108 11.03 6.57 8.12
N GLY A 109 11.75 5.60 7.55
CA GLY A 109 13.10 5.23 7.99
C GLY A 109 13.16 4.53 9.35
N LEU A 110 12.00 4.18 9.92
CA LEU A 110 11.85 3.46 11.19
C LEU A 110 11.48 2.00 10.93
N LEU A 111 11.67 1.13 11.92
CA LEU A 111 11.20 -0.24 11.83
C LEU A 111 9.68 -0.28 11.94
N SER A 112 9.04 -1.05 11.07
CA SER A 112 7.59 -1.21 11.03
C SER A 112 7.21 -2.67 10.81
N LEU A 113 5.99 -3.01 11.24
CA LEU A 113 5.35 -4.29 10.96
C LEU A 113 4.38 -4.21 9.76
N GLY A 114 4.16 -3.00 9.20
CA GLY A 114 3.15 -2.76 8.17
C GLY A 114 1.70 -2.87 8.67
N ILE A 115 1.48 -2.57 9.95
CA ILE A 115 0.15 -2.47 10.57
C ILE A 115 -0.34 -1.02 10.43
N GLY A 116 -1.54 -0.83 9.90
CA GLY A 116 -2.23 0.46 9.88
C GLY A 116 -3.18 0.62 11.07
N GLN A 117 -3.32 1.85 11.55
CA GLN A 117 -4.25 2.19 12.64
C GLN A 117 -5.70 1.98 12.21
N THR A 118 -6.55 1.60 13.17
CA THR A 118 -8.00 1.62 12.96
C THR A 118 -8.47 3.06 12.72
N LEU A 119 -9.36 3.23 11.76
CA LEU A 119 -10.03 4.50 11.51
C LEU A 119 -11.37 4.53 12.25
N SER A 120 -12.02 5.68 12.29
CA SER A 120 -13.41 5.74 12.72
C SER A 120 -14.37 5.60 11.52
N PRO A 121 -15.57 5.02 11.71
CA PRO A 121 -16.61 4.97 10.68
C PRO A 121 -17.36 6.31 10.56
N LYS A 122 -16.80 7.40 11.08
CA LYS A 122 -17.39 8.73 11.02
C LYS A 122 -17.08 9.36 9.68
N ILE A 123 -18.11 9.89 9.02
CA ILE A 123 -17.98 10.67 7.81
C ILE A 123 -17.25 11.95 8.20
N ALA A 124 -16.06 12.14 7.64
CA ALA A 124 -15.29 13.35 7.83
C ALA A 124 -16.11 14.57 7.41
N ALA A 125 -15.84 15.72 8.03
CA ALA A 125 -16.45 16.99 7.65
C ALA A 125 -15.91 17.45 6.29
N THR A 126 -16.33 16.78 5.22
CA THR A 126 -16.08 17.17 3.83
C THR A 126 -17.25 18.00 3.32
N ASP A 127 -17.04 18.71 2.22
CA ASP A 127 -18.14 19.32 1.49
C ASP A 127 -19.11 18.22 1.05
N ALA A 128 -20.41 18.44 1.22
CA ALA A 128 -21.44 17.44 0.93
C ALA A 128 -21.44 16.99 -0.55
N GLU A 129 -20.81 17.77 -1.43
CA GLU A 129 -20.61 17.48 -2.85
C GLU A 129 -19.62 16.32 -3.10
N GLU A 130 -18.78 15.97 -2.12
CA GLU A 130 -17.87 14.83 -2.19
C GLU A 130 -18.53 13.50 -1.75
N LEU A 131 -19.73 13.56 -1.17
CA LEU A 131 -20.43 12.35 -0.73
C LEU A 131 -21.02 11.58 -1.92
N PRO A 132 -21.05 10.23 -1.85
CA PRO A 132 -21.75 9.43 -2.84
C PRO A 132 -23.20 9.90 -3.04
N GLN A 133 -23.65 10.02 -4.29
CA GLN A 133 -24.97 10.54 -4.61
C GLN A 133 -26.11 9.79 -3.88
N ALA A 134 -25.96 8.48 -3.70
CA ALA A 134 -26.91 7.65 -2.94
C ALA A 134 -27.03 8.10 -1.46
N TRP A 135 -25.93 8.54 -0.85
CA TRP A 135 -25.92 8.99 0.53
C TRP A 135 -26.57 10.36 0.66
N VAL A 136 -26.29 11.26 -0.30
CA VAL A 136 -26.93 12.58 -0.39
C VAL A 136 -28.44 12.44 -0.56
N GLN A 137 -28.90 11.54 -1.45
CA GLN A 137 -30.33 11.26 -1.65
C GLN A 137 -31.02 10.71 -0.39
N ALA A 138 -30.30 9.93 0.41
CA ALA A 138 -30.81 9.40 1.68
C ALA A 138 -30.78 10.44 2.83
N GLY A 139 -30.18 11.61 2.59
CA GLY A 139 -30.04 12.67 3.59
C GLY A 139 -28.94 12.42 4.63
N VAL A 140 -27.94 11.60 4.29
CA VAL A 140 -26.75 11.40 5.13
C VAL A 140 -25.91 12.68 5.11
N GLN A 141 -25.46 13.12 6.28
CA GLN A 141 -24.70 14.36 6.44
C GLN A 141 -23.26 14.10 6.92
N PRO A 142 -22.31 15.00 6.62
CA PRO A 142 -20.99 14.97 7.24
C PRO A 142 -21.10 14.97 8.78
N GLY A 143 -20.23 14.21 9.44
CA GLY A 143 -20.26 14.01 10.89
C GLY A 143 -21.12 12.85 11.38
N TRP A 144 -21.99 12.27 10.54
CA TRP A 144 -22.68 11.01 10.86
C TRP A 144 -21.69 9.84 10.84
N PHE A 145 -22.03 8.73 11.48
CA PHE A 145 -21.18 7.54 11.53
C PHE A 145 -21.95 6.27 11.16
N VAL A 146 -21.25 5.29 10.59
CA VAL A 146 -21.82 3.99 10.27
C VAL A 146 -21.95 3.15 11.55
N THR A 147 -23.18 2.73 11.88
CA THR A 147 -23.50 1.86 13.01
C THR A 147 -23.69 0.40 12.61
N GLN A 148 -23.99 0.15 11.33
CA GLN A 148 -24.17 -1.19 10.81
C GLN A 148 -23.70 -1.28 9.37
N ALA A 149 -23.03 -2.38 9.01
CA ALA A 149 -22.61 -2.68 7.65
C ALA A 149 -22.89 -4.16 7.33
N GLY A 150 -23.65 -4.42 6.26
CA GLY A 150 -23.98 -5.78 5.84
C GLY A 150 -24.69 -6.60 6.93
N GLY A 151 -25.53 -5.95 7.74
CA GLY A 151 -26.22 -6.59 8.85
C GLY A 151 -25.42 -6.70 10.16
N LYS A 152 -24.12 -6.38 10.18
CA LYS A 152 -23.27 -6.44 11.38
C LYS A 152 -23.10 -5.07 12.03
N ALA A 153 -23.16 -5.01 13.35
CA ALA A 153 -22.90 -3.79 14.10
C ALA A 153 -21.44 -3.34 13.94
N VAL A 154 -21.23 -2.03 13.80
CA VAL A 154 -19.92 -1.38 13.65
C VAL A 154 -19.81 -0.32 14.75
N GLY A 155 -18.91 -0.53 15.70
CA GLY A 155 -18.56 0.48 16.70
C GLY A 155 -17.63 1.57 16.17
N LEU A 156 -17.47 2.66 16.92
CA LEU A 156 -16.64 3.81 16.56
C LEU A 156 -15.15 3.47 16.35
N GLU A 157 -14.65 2.42 16.98
CA GLU A 157 -13.26 1.94 16.86
C GLU A 157 -13.15 0.72 15.93
N GLU A 158 -14.26 0.27 15.36
CA GLU A 158 -14.38 -1.00 14.66
C GLU A 158 -14.54 -0.82 13.14
N PHE A 159 -13.91 0.20 12.55
CA PHE A 159 -13.97 0.45 11.12
C PHE A 159 -13.59 -0.77 10.25
N HIS A 160 -12.72 -1.64 10.77
CA HIS A 160 -12.40 -2.91 10.15
C HIS A 160 -13.64 -3.78 9.86
N LYS A 161 -14.70 -3.75 10.70
CA LYS A 161 -15.95 -4.48 10.47
C LYS A 161 -16.71 -3.95 9.26
N TYR A 162 -16.71 -2.63 9.07
CA TYR A 162 -17.22 -2.02 7.84
C TYR A 162 -16.44 -2.53 6.63
N THR A 163 -15.10 -2.42 6.64
CA THR A 163 -14.26 -2.90 5.53
C THR A 163 -14.47 -4.38 5.23
N GLN A 164 -14.58 -5.23 6.26
CA GLN A 164 -14.87 -6.65 6.10
C GLN A 164 -16.25 -6.91 5.48
N ALA A 165 -17.29 -6.17 5.89
CA ALA A 165 -18.63 -6.31 5.31
C ALA A 165 -18.64 -5.94 3.82
N VAL A 166 -17.92 -4.87 3.45
CA VAL A 166 -17.77 -4.42 2.07
C VAL A 166 -17.03 -5.46 1.22
N ILE A 167 -15.91 -5.98 1.72
CA ILE A 167 -15.14 -7.04 1.02
C ILE A 167 -15.99 -8.31 0.87
N ALA A 168 -16.74 -8.69 1.91
CA ALA A 168 -17.61 -9.87 1.89
C ALA A 168 -18.75 -9.73 0.86
N GLY A 169 -19.19 -8.51 0.57
CA GLY A 169 -20.20 -8.22 -0.46
C GLY A 169 -19.72 -8.51 -1.89
N ARG A 170 -18.41 -8.62 -2.15
CA ARG A 170 -17.84 -8.98 -3.47
C ARG A 170 -18.37 -8.13 -4.65
N GLY A 171 -18.67 -6.86 -4.39
CA GLY A 171 -19.22 -5.93 -5.39
C GLY A 171 -20.75 -5.86 -5.42
N GLU A 172 -21.45 -6.71 -4.67
CA GLU A 172 -22.89 -6.56 -4.44
C GLU A 172 -23.17 -5.35 -3.54
N PRO A 173 -24.37 -4.72 -3.66
CA PRO A 173 -24.78 -3.65 -2.76
C PRO A 173 -24.73 -4.09 -1.28
N VAL A 174 -24.08 -3.29 -0.44
CA VAL A 174 -24.02 -3.51 1.00
C VAL A 174 -24.93 -2.49 1.69
N SER A 175 -25.81 -2.99 2.56
CA SER A 175 -26.66 -2.13 3.40
C SER A 175 -25.83 -1.49 4.50
N LEU A 176 -25.84 -0.17 4.57
CA LEU A 176 -25.21 0.64 5.60
C LEU A 176 -26.28 1.36 6.41
N VAL A 177 -26.14 1.36 7.73
CA VAL A 177 -26.96 2.19 8.63
C VAL A 177 -26.07 3.29 9.18
N PHE A 178 -26.49 4.52 8.97
CA PHE A 178 -25.83 5.71 9.51
C PHE A 178 -26.64 6.24 10.68
N ALA A 179 -25.95 6.75 11.70
CA ALA A 179 -26.55 7.47 12.80
C ALA A 179 -25.86 8.82 13.01
N ASP A 180 -26.66 9.77 13.49
CA ASP A 180 -26.16 11.03 14.04
C ASP A 180 -25.92 10.90 15.56
N ASP A 181 -24.81 11.45 16.02
CA ASP A 181 -24.40 11.47 17.43
C ASP A 181 -25.30 12.40 18.27
N ILE A 182 -25.96 13.38 17.62
CA ILE A 182 -26.72 14.44 18.31
C ILE A 182 -28.23 14.19 18.28
N SER A 183 -28.79 13.91 17.10
CA SER A 183 -30.24 13.78 16.92
C SER A 183 -30.78 12.36 17.12
N ASN A 184 -29.90 11.37 17.28
CA ASN A 184 -30.24 9.93 17.31
C ASN A 184 -31.05 9.47 16.07
N ALA A 185 -30.99 10.24 14.99
CA ALA A 185 -31.61 9.90 13.72
C ALA A 185 -30.77 8.82 13.04
N SER A 186 -31.44 7.75 12.58
CA SER A 186 -30.80 6.70 11.78
C SER A 186 -31.32 6.69 10.35
N LYS A 187 -30.43 6.49 9.37
CA LYS A 187 -30.79 6.28 7.97
C LYS A 187 -30.13 5.02 7.44
N THR A 188 -30.92 4.18 6.78
CA THR A 188 -30.41 3.00 6.07
C THR A 188 -30.23 3.36 4.60
N VAL A 189 -29.05 3.06 4.06
CA VAL A 189 -28.68 3.30 2.67
C VAL A 189 -28.08 2.02 2.11
N GLU A 190 -28.65 1.53 1.01
CA GLU A 190 -27.99 0.49 0.23
C GLU A 190 -26.99 1.15 -0.72
N THR A 191 -25.73 0.73 -0.65
CA THR A 191 -24.69 1.31 -1.47
C THR A 191 -23.84 0.23 -2.11
N THR A 192 -23.64 0.37 -3.42
CA THR A 192 -22.62 -0.40 -4.13
C THR A 192 -21.31 0.34 -3.99
N LEU A 193 -20.38 -0.24 -3.24
CA LEU A 193 -19.03 0.28 -3.18
C LEU A 193 -18.22 -0.32 -4.31
N THR A 194 -17.90 0.53 -5.29
CA THR A 194 -16.95 0.20 -6.34
C THR A 194 -15.55 0.19 -5.72
N ALA A 195 -15.02 -1.00 -5.46
CA ALA A 195 -13.64 -1.14 -5.02
C ALA A 195 -12.71 -0.65 -6.13
N TRP A 196 -11.95 0.42 -5.86
CA TRP A 196 -10.87 0.81 -6.74
C TRP A 196 -9.64 -0.01 -6.36
N PRO A 197 -9.11 -0.88 -7.24
CA PRO A 197 -7.92 -1.65 -6.92
C PRO A 197 -6.75 -0.67 -6.71
N LEU A 198 -6.23 -0.62 -5.48
CA LEU A 198 -4.97 0.03 -5.19
C LEU A 198 -3.85 -0.97 -5.45
N LEU A 199 -3.11 -0.77 -6.54
CA LEU A 199 -1.97 -1.61 -6.87
C LEU A 199 -0.71 -0.95 -6.36
N THR A 200 -0.03 -1.66 -5.47
CA THR A 200 1.24 -1.26 -4.88
C THR A 200 2.33 -2.10 -5.52
N ALA A 201 3.44 -1.46 -5.90
CA ALA A 201 4.59 -2.19 -6.40
C ALA A 201 5.30 -2.86 -5.22
N GLY A 202 5.69 -4.13 -5.37
CA GLY A 202 6.52 -4.83 -4.39
C GLY A 202 7.89 -4.16 -4.23
N ASP A 203 8.62 -4.54 -3.16
CA ASP A 203 9.87 -3.95 -2.66
C ASP A 203 10.99 -3.66 -3.69
N GLU A 204 10.88 -4.17 -4.92
CA GLU A 204 11.86 -3.97 -6.00
C GLU A 204 11.65 -2.68 -6.82
N ALA A 205 10.52 -2.00 -6.70
CA ALA A 205 10.21 -0.82 -7.51
C ALA A 205 10.74 0.50 -6.92
N LYS A 206 12.05 0.60 -6.72
CA LYS A 206 12.68 1.91 -6.47
C LYS A 206 12.84 2.68 -7.78
N GLY A 207 11.88 3.57 -8.08
CA GLY A 207 12.10 4.72 -8.96
C GLY A 207 11.54 4.67 -10.39
N ALA A 208 10.63 3.76 -10.72
CA ALA A 208 9.89 3.80 -11.98
C ALA A 208 8.37 3.86 -11.74
N MET A 209 7.66 4.68 -12.53
CA MET A 209 6.20 4.71 -12.51
C MET A 209 5.69 3.45 -13.24
N HIS A 210 5.14 2.51 -12.47
CA HIS A 210 4.53 1.30 -12.99
C HIS A 210 3.01 1.47 -13.05
N LEU A 211 2.38 1.01 -14.13
CA LEU A 211 0.93 0.91 -14.18
C LEU A 211 0.59 -0.49 -13.68
N LEU A 212 -0.07 -0.60 -12.51
CA LEU A 212 -0.54 -1.87 -11.99
C LEU A 212 0.57 -2.91 -11.64
N GLY A 213 1.79 -2.46 -11.34
CA GLY A 213 2.95 -3.36 -11.13
C GLY A 213 3.51 -3.95 -12.42
N LEU A 214 2.97 -3.57 -13.58
CA LEU A 214 3.52 -3.87 -14.89
C LEU A 214 4.58 -2.82 -15.21
N GLU A 215 5.81 -3.27 -15.42
CA GLU A 215 6.85 -2.44 -15.99
C GLU A 215 6.61 -2.28 -17.50
N PRO A 216 6.40 -1.05 -18.01
CA PRO A 216 6.24 -0.86 -19.43
C PRO A 216 7.52 -1.28 -20.15
N VAL A 217 7.36 -2.04 -21.22
CA VAL A 217 8.47 -2.39 -22.11
C VAL A 217 9.16 -1.12 -22.60
N VAL A 218 10.49 -1.15 -22.61
CA VAL A 218 11.28 0.01 -23.02
C VAL A 218 11.16 0.17 -24.54
N MET A 219 10.50 1.24 -24.97
CA MET A 219 10.47 1.64 -26.38
C MET A 219 11.60 2.60 -26.68
N ILE A 220 12.33 2.31 -27.75
CA ILE A 220 13.42 3.15 -28.24
C ILE A 220 12.80 4.26 -29.08
N THR A 221 12.90 5.51 -28.62
CA THR A 221 12.27 6.65 -29.32
C THR A 221 13.24 7.45 -30.17
N ALA A 222 14.52 7.46 -29.78
CA ALA A 222 15.57 8.03 -30.60
C ALA A 222 16.90 7.35 -30.31
N LEU A 223 17.85 7.56 -31.20
CA LEU A 223 19.22 7.07 -31.07
C LEU A 223 20.18 8.25 -31.18
N SER A 224 21.30 8.14 -30.47
CA SER A 224 22.43 9.05 -30.67
C SER A 224 23.02 8.81 -32.06
N PRO A 225 23.19 9.85 -32.89
CA PRO A 225 23.81 9.71 -34.21
C PRO A 225 25.20 9.07 -34.11
N GLN A 226 25.46 8.08 -34.96
CA GLN A 226 26.67 7.25 -34.98
C GLN A 226 26.94 6.53 -33.65
N GLY A 227 25.88 6.32 -32.85
CA GLY A 227 25.95 5.68 -31.55
C GLY A 227 26.15 4.16 -31.63
N PRO A 228 26.58 3.51 -30.53
CA PRO A 228 26.76 2.06 -30.50
C PRO A 228 25.49 1.27 -30.86
N ALA A 229 24.33 1.67 -30.35
CA ALA A 229 23.06 1.01 -30.63
C ALA A 229 22.64 1.17 -32.10
N GLU A 230 22.79 2.38 -32.68
CA GLU A 230 22.51 2.61 -34.10
C GLU A 230 23.42 1.76 -34.99
N SER A 231 24.71 1.68 -34.65
CA SER A 231 25.69 0.84 -35.39
C SER A 231 25.37 -0.65 -35.33
N ALA A 232 24.65 -1.09 -34.28
CA ALA A 232 24.15 -2.46 -34.15
C ALA A 232 22.79 -2.68 -34.84
N GLY A 233 22.23 -1.68 -35.51
CA GLY A 233 20.98 -1.81 -36.26
C GLY A 233 19.71 -1.69 -35.42
N VAL A 234 19.82 -1.16 -34.19
CA VAL A 234 18.67 -0.71 -33.40
C VAL A 234 17.99 0.44 -34.14
N GLN A 235 16.66 0.51 -34.08
CA GLN A 235 15.85 1.53 -34.74
C GLN A 235 14.86 2.18 -33.77
N PRO A 236 14.48 3.46 -33.98
CA PRO A 236 13.33 4.05 -33.30
C PRO A 236 12.05 3.24 -33.56
N GLY A 237 11.27 2.97 -32.52
CA GLY A 237 10.09 2.10 -32.55
C GLY A 237 10.36 0.68 -32.06
N ASP A 238 11.62 0.25 -31.95
CA ASP A 238 11.98 -1.04 -31.36
C ASP A 238 11.59 -1.10 -29.89
N LEU A 239 11.05 -2.25 -29.46
CA LEU A 239 10.83 -2.57 -28.06
C LEU A 239 12.01 -3.41 -27.56
N LEU A 240 12.69 -2.99 -26.50
CA LEU A 240 13.83 -3.71 -25.95
C LEU A 240 13.34 -5.01 -25.26
N ALA A 241 13.69 -6.14 -25.85
CA ALA A 241 13.25 -7.47 -25.40
C ALA A 241 14.27 -8.15 -24.49
N GLU A 242 15.56 -7.93 -24.73
CA GLU A 242 16.64 -8.44 -23.89
C GLU A 242 17.85 -7.49 -23.93
N LEU A 243 18.56 -7.38 -22.81
CA LEU A 243 19.88 -6.75 -22.73
C LEU A 243 20.79 -7.57 -21.81
N ASP A 244 21.90 -8.09 -22.35
CA ASP A 244 22.91 -8.87 -21.61
C ASP A 244 22.32 -10.04 -20.80
N GLY A 245 21.40 -10.80 -21.40
CA GLY A 245 20.72 -11.93 -20.76
C GLY A 245 19.61 -11.55 -19.77
N VAL A 246 19.28 -10.26 -19.64
CA VAL A 246 18.12 -9.79 -18.87
C VAL A 246 16.95 -9.56 -19.82
N ASP A 247 15.91 -10.38 -19.70
CA ASP A 247 14.66 -10.21 -20.45
C ASP A 247 13.87 -8.98 -19.96
N TRP A 248 13.30 -8.24 -20.91
CA TRP A 248 12.45 -7.06 -20.73
C TRP A 248 12.94 -6.09 -19.65
N PRO A 249 14.19 -5.60 -19.74
CA PRO A 249 14.76 -4.77 -18.68
C PRO A 249 14.06 -3.40 -18.65
N GLY A 250 13.64 -3.02 -17.45
CA GLY A 250 13.10 -1.70 -17.15
C GLY A 250 14.01 -0.52 -17.46
N ILE A 251 13.41 0.68 -17.61
CA ILE A 251 14.13 1.95 -17.87
C ILE A 251 15.23 2.18 -16.84
N ALA A 252 14.94 1.92 -15.56
CA ALA A 252 15.90 2.09 -14.48
C ALA A 252 17.02 1.03 -14.49
N ARG A 253 16.76 -0.14 -15.07
CA ARG A 253 17.67 -1.28 -15.09
C ARG A 253 18.65 -1.24 -16.26
N VAL A 254 18.24 -0.73 -17.41
CA VAL A 254 19.10 -0.56 -18.60
C VAL A 254 20.44 0.13 -18.29
N PRO A 255 20.51 1.32 -17.66
CA PRO A 255 21.79 1.95 -17.37
C PRO A 255 22.63 1.16 -16.35
N GLN A 256 22.01 0.37 -15.47
CA GLN A 256 22.72 -0.48 -14.51
C GLN A 256 23.42 -1.63 -15.22
N ILE A 257 22.74 -2.28 -16.17
CA ILE A 257 23.28 -3.37 -17.01
C ILE A 257 24.46 -2.84 -17.83
N VAL A 258 24.25 -1.73 -18.54
CA VAL A 258 25.30 -1.12 -19.39
C VAL A 258 26.52 -0.72 -18.57
N LYS A 259 26.33 -0.17 -17.36
CA LYS A 259 27.43 0.17 -16.46
C LYS A 259 28.15 -1.08 -15.94
N ALA A 260 27.42 -2.14 -15.59
CA ALA A 260 27.99 -3.40 -15.10
C ALA A 260 28.84 -4.12 -16.17
N ALA A 261 28.52 -3.94 -17.45
CA ALA A 261 29.30 -4.49 -18.56
C ALA A 261 30.73 -3.93 -18.63
N ASN A 262 31.05 -2.80 -17.97
CA ASN A 262 32.39 -2.21 -17.90
C ASN A 262 33.07 -2.09 -19.28
N GLY A 263 32.31 -1.71 -20.31
CA GLY A 263 32.80 -1.51 -21.68
C GLY A 263 32.97 -2.79 -22.51
N LYS A 264 32.57 -3.96 -21.99
CA LYS A 264 32.44 -5.19 -22.78
C LYS A 264 31.23 -5.11 -23.72
N ALA A 265 31.26 -5.88 -24.81
CA ALA A 265 30.11 -6.01 -25.69
C ALA A 265 28.99 -6.77 -24.97
N ILE A 266 27.76 -6.27 -25.09
CA ILE A 266 26.55 -6.84 -24.48
C ILE A 266 25.59 -7.33 -25.56
N SER A 267 24.89 -8.44 -25.32
CA SER A 267 23.82 -8.90 -26.22
C SER A 267 22.64 -7.93 -26.15
N ILE A 268 21.93 -7.79 -27.27
CA ILE A 268 20.68 -7.03 -27.32
C ILE A 268 19.70 -7.72 -28.25
N ALA A 269 18.46 -7.88 -27.79
CA ALA A 269 17.35 -8.34 -28.58
C ALA A 269 16.22 -7.32 -28.52
N VAL A 270 15.54 -7.11 -29.65
CA VAL A 270 14.40 -6.19 -29.75
C VAL A 270 13.19 -6.88 -30.35
N VAL A 271 12.00 -6.36 -30.07
CA VAL A 271 10.80 -6.68 -30.84
C VAL A 271 10.54 -5.55 -31.83
N ARG A 272 10.51 -5.91 -33.13
CA ARG A 272 10.21 -5.03 -34.25
C ARG A 272 9.05 -5.65 -35.03
N ASP A 273 7.99 -4.88 -35.25
CA ASP A 273 6.77 -5.34 -35.93
C ASP A 273 6.19 -6.65 -35.35
N GLY A 274 6.30 -6.81 -34.02
CA GLY A 274 5.79 -7.99 -33.30
C GLY A 274 6.68 -9.24 -33.36
N GLN A 275 7.84 -9.18 -34.01
CA GLN A 275 8.80 -10.29 -34.07
C GLN A 275 10.06 -9.98 -33.26
N ARG A 276 10.60 -10.98 -32.57
CA ARG A 276 11.88 -10.87 -31.85
C ARG A 276 13.04 -10.93 -32.85
N VAL A 277 13.90 -9.92 -32.81
CA VAL A 277 15.07 -9.73 -33.66
C VAL A 277 16.31 -9.69 -32.77
N GLU A 278 17.20 -10.66 -32.95
CA GLU A 278 18.51 -10.68 -32.32
C GLU A 278 19.46 -9.77 -33.12
N LEU A 279 20.11 -8.83 -32.44
CA LEU A 279 21.01 -7.86 -33.06
C LEU A 279 22.48 -8.15 -32.69
N PRO A 280 23.45 -7.63 -33.48
CA PRO A 280 24.85 -7.66 -33.10
C PRO A 280 25.10 -7.08 -31.71
N ALA A 281 26.05 -7.68 -30.98
CA ALA A 281 26.40 -7.23 -29.64
C ALA A 281 26.87 -5.76 -29.65
N VAL A 282 26.34 -4.97 -28.71
CA VAL A 282 26.60 -3.54 -28.62
C VAL A 282 27.74 -3.30 -27.65
N LYS A 283 28.76 -2.54 -28.05
CA LYS A 283 29.83 -2.13 -27.13
C LYS A 283 29.54 -0.73 -26.56
N PRO A 284 29.41 -0.56 -25.23
CA PRO A 284 29.21 0.75 -24.63
C PRO A 284 30.35 1.72 -24.99
N ASN A 285 30.03 3.01 -25.13
CA ASN A 285 31.03 4.05 -25.37
C ASN A 285 31.88 4.31 -24.11
N ALA A 286 32.91 5.16 -24.23
CA ALA A 286 33.83 5.49 -23.13
C ALA A 286 33.15 6.10 -21.88
N LYS A 287 31.92 6.61 -22.01
CA LYS A 287 31.12 7.16 -20.92
C LYS A 287 30.15 6.12 -20.32
N GLY A 288 30.16 4.87 -20.80
CA GLY A 288 29.28 3.80 -20.32
C GLY A 288 27.85 3.91 -20.85
N PHE A 289 27.65 4.42 -22.06
CA PHE A 289 26.32 4.51 -22.70
C PHE A 289 26.30 3.78 -24.06
N ILE A 290 25.14 3.24 -24.41
CA ILE A 290 24.88 2.62 -25.73
C ILE A 290 24.15 3.55 -26.71
N GLY A 291 23.77 4.76 -26.28
CA GLY A 291 23.22 5.80 -27.17
C GLY A 291 21.73 5.66 -27.48
N ILE A 292 20.96 5.00 -26.61
CA ILE A 292 19.50 4.86 -26.73
C ILE A 292 18.81 5.99 -25.95
N VAL A 293 17.82 6.64 -26.57
CA VAL A 293 16.89 7.56 -25.93
C VAL A 293 15.55 6.83 -25.78
N GLN A 294 15.01 6.85 -24.57
CA GLN A 294 13.80 6.09 -24.21
C GLN A 294 12.67 7.07 -23.88
N SER A 295 11.45 6.73 -24.26
CA SER A 295 10.24 7.37 -23.74
C SER A 295 9.41 6.32 -23.02
N LEU A 296 8.64 6.76 -22.03
CA LEU A 296 7.50 5.98 -21.55
C LEU A 296 6.62 5.67 -22.77
N ALA A 297 6.42 4.39 -23.08
CA ALA A 297 5.46 3.94 -24.07
C ALA A 297 4.04 4.22 -23.54
N LEU A 298 3.62 5.48 -23.61
CA LEU A 298 2.29 5.96 -23.24
C LEU A 298 1.20 5.50 -24.23
N MET A 299 1.52 4.63 -25.19
CA MET A 299 0.56 4.07 -26.16
C MET A 299 -0.51 3.17 -25.53
N ILE A 300 -0.38 2.77 -24.25
CA ILE A 300 -1.47 2.08 -23.55
C ILE A 300 -2.68 3.01 -23.36
N ILE A 301 -2.48 4.32 -23.22
CA ILE A 301 -3.59 5.28 -23.03
C ILE A 301 -4.43 5.43 -24.30
N CYS A 302 -3.84 5.26 -25.49
CA CYS A 302 -4.57 5.43 -26.75
C CYS A 302 -5.39 4.19 -27.15
N TRP A 303 -5.06 3.00 -26.62
CA TRP A 303 -5.78 1.77 -26.94
C TRP A 303 -6.99 1.54 -26.02
N VAL A 304 -6.89 1.94 -24.74
CA VAL A 304 -8.01 1.83 -23.78
C VAL A 304 -9.14 2.85 -24.07
N ALA A 305 -8.86 3.95 -24.76
CA ALA A 305 -9.86 4.95 -25.12
C ALA A 305 -10.76 4.57 -26.33
N ARG A 306 -10.65 3.34 -26.85
CA ARG A 306 -11.40 2.87 -28.03
C ARG A 306 -12.19 1.56 -27.82
N CYS A 307 -12.45 1.16 -26.58
CA CYS A 307 -13.38 0.09 -26.25
C CYS A 307 -14.54 0.62 -25.41
#